data_AF-R9LBG0-F1
#
_entry.id   AF-R9LBG0-F1
#
_cell.length_a   1.000
_cell.length_b   1.000
_cell.length_c   1.000
_cell.angle_alpha   90.00
_cell.angle_beta   90.00
_cell.angle_gamma   90.00
#
_symmetry.space_group_name_H-M   'P 1'
#
loop_
_entity.id
_entity.type
_entity.pdbx_description
1 polymer ?
#
loop_
_entity_poly.entity_id
_entity_poly.type
_entity_poly.pdbx_seq_one_letter_code
_entity_poly.pdbx_strand_id
1 'polypeptide(L)'
;MKRDLQSYKGWLWMTGYFVVLILASNHSQGYSLLDRFLDDLGIGSWTKEVEIGGRLHTTSLISLPLLLLCLYQTVRGLKERVPQILFILLIVTGIWTVVYPKITEGIF
;
A
#
# COMPACT_ATOMS: atom_id res chain seq x y z
N MET A 1 4.68 -29.88 -2.41
CA MET A 1 3.27 -29.50 -2.68
C MET A 1 2.70 -28.50 -1.68
N LYS A 2 2.47 -28.83 -0.39
CA LYS A 2 1.92 -27.85 0.59
C LYS A 2 2.83 -26.63 0.82
N ARG A 3 4.16 -26.84 0.90
CA ARG A 3 5.16 -25.75 1.01
C ARG A 3 5.20 -24.85 -0.22
N ASP A 4 5.19 -25.44 -1.42
CA ASP A 4 5.26 -24.67 -2.67
C ASP A 4 4.01 -23.79 -2.87
N LEU A 5 2.84 -24.33 -2.54
CA LEU A 5 1.58 -23.58 -2.57
C LEU A 5 1.59 -22.42 -1.57
N GLN A 6 2.13 -22.63 -0.37
CA GLN A 6 2.23 -21.59 0.65
C GLN A 6 3.19 -20.47 0.22
N SER A 7 4.30 -20.82 -0.42
CA SER A 7 5.22 -19.84 -1.00
C SER A 7 4.60 -19.08 -2.16
N TYR A 8 3.87 -19.75 -3.06
CA TYR A 8 3.13 -19.08 -4.14
C TYR A 8 2.13 -18.05 -3.61
N LYS A 9 1.36 -18.40 -2.57
CA LYS A 9 0.48 -17.44 -1.88
C LYS A 9 1.27 -16.26 -1.32
N GLY A 10 2.42 -16.51 -0.70
CA GLY A 10 3.29 -15.45 -0.19
C GLY A 10 3.73 -14.45 -1.25
N TRP A 11 4.13 -14.93 -2.43
CA TRP A 11 4.46 -14.06 -3.57
C TRP A 11 3.26 -13.26 -4.07
N LEU A 12 2.08 -13.89 -4.16
CA LEU A 12 0.85 -13.20 -4.58
C LEU A 12 0.44 -12.08 -3.61
N TRP A 13 0.56 -12.33 -2.31
CA TRP A 13 0.34 -11.30 -1.29
C TRP A 13 1.39 -10.18 -1.36
N MET A 14 2.63 -10.48 -1.74
CA MET A 14 3.67 -9.49 -1.95
C MET A 14 3.35 -8.59 -3.14
N THR A 15 2.85 -9.15 -4.23
CA THR A 15 2.34 -8.36 -5.37
C THR A 15 1.20 -7.45 -4.92
N GLY A 16 0.24 -7.98 -4.16
CA GLY A 16 -0.85 -7.19 -3.57
C GLY A 16 -0.34 -6.05 -2.70
N TYR A 17 0.68 -6.31 -1.89
CA TYR A 17 1.34 -5.28 -1.07
C TYR A 17 1.84 -4.11 -1.90
N PHE A 18 2.57 -4.38 -2.99
CA PHE A 18 3.09 -3.33 -3.88
C PHE A 18 1.98 -2.58 -4.62
N VAL A 19 0.94 -3.27 -5.06
CA VAL A 19 -0.23 -2.62 -5.69
C VAL A 19 -0.89 -1.64 -4.72
N VAL A 20 -1.16 -2.07 -3.48
CA VAL A 20 -1.75 -1.18 -2.47
C VAL A 20 -0.81 -0.02 -2.15
N LEU A 21 0.50 -0.28 -2.07
CA LEU A 21 1.49 0.74 -1.81
C LEU A 21 1.48 1.81 -2.92
N ILE A 22 1.45 1.41 -4.19
CA ILE A 22 1.33 2.33 -5.34
C ILE A 22 0.03 3.14 -5.26
N LEU A 23 -1.10 2.48 -5.04
CA LEU A 23 -2.41 3.12 -5.04
C LEU A 23 -2.56 4.16 -3.92
N ALA A 24 -2.03 3.84 -2.74
CA ALA A 24 -2.08 4.71 -1.57
C ALA A 24 -0.92 5.71 -1.50
N SER A 25 0.11 5.55 -2.32
CA SER A 25 1.23 6.49 -2.39
C SER A 25 0.74 7.87 -2.83
N ASN A 26 1.46 8.92 -2.43
CA ASN A 26 1.16 10.32 -2.70
C ASN A 26 -0.16 10.83 -2.08
N HIS A 27 -0.87 10.01 -1.31
CA HIS A 27 -2.05 10.43 -0.55
C HIS A 27 -1.75 11.65 0.35
N SER A 28 -0.58 11.66 1.02
CA SER A 28 -0.13 12.79 1.83
C SER A 28 0.20 14.06 1.03
N GLN A 29 0.38 13.95 -0.29
CA GLN A 29 0.66 15.07 -1.20
C GLN A 29 -0.62 15.64 -1.83
N GLY A 30 -1.80 15.12 -1.46
CA GLY A 30 -3.08 15.59 -1.99
C GLY A 30 -3.48 14.97 -3.34
N TYR A 31 -2.68 14.03 -3.87
CA TYR A 31 -3.00 13.32 -5.10
C TYR A 31 -2.60 11.84 -4.95
N SER A 32 -3.57 10.93 -4.85
CA SER A 32 -3.29 9.50 -5.01
C SER A 32 -4.29 8.85 -5.95
N LEU A 33 -3.89 7.73 -6.55
CA LEU A 33 -4.80 6.94 -7.39
C LEU A 33 -5.98 6.40 -6.57
N LEU A 34 -5.72 6.01 -5.32
CA LEU A 34 -6.78 5.55 -4.41
C LEU A 34 -7.73 6.69 -4.03
N ASP A 35 -7.21 7.90 -3.78
CA ASP A 35 -8.06 9.08 -3.54
C ASP A 35 -8.99 9.36 -4.72
N ARG A 36 -8.47 9.37 -5.95
CA ARG A 36 -9.29 9.56 -7.17
C ARG A 36 -10.36 8.49 -7.30
N PHE A 37 -10.00 7.22 -7.08
CA PHE A 37 -10.96 6.12 -7.14
C PHE A 37 -12.06 6.23 -6.07
N LEU A 38 -11.72 6.64 -4.84
CA LEU A 38 -12.70 6.84 -3.77
C LEU A 38 -13.61 8.05 -4.04
N ASP A 39 -13.09 9.10 -4.67
CA ASP A 39 -13.89 10.24 -5.12
C ASP A 39 -14.87 9.85 -6.23
N ASP A 40 -14.43 9.05 -7.21
CA ASP A 40 -15.30 8.54 -8.28
C ASP A 40 -16.45 7.68 -7.75
N LEU A 41 -16.21 6.94 -6.67
CA LEU A 41 -17.24 6.15 -5.97
C LEU A 41 -18.14 7.00 -5.05
N GLY A 42 -17.87 8.30 -4.89
CA GLY A 42 -18.63 9.18 -4.01
C GLY A 42 -18.43 8.90 -2.51
N ILE A 43 -17.41 8.13 -2.14
CA ILE A 43 -17.08 7.78 -0.75
C ILE A 43 -16.39 8.97 -0.03
N GLY A 44 -15.76 9.85 -0.82
CA GLY A 44 -14.98 10.98 -0.33
C GLY A 44 -13.53 10.59 -0.13
N SER A 45 -12.62 11.34 -0.74
CA SER A 45 -11.18 11.21 -0.56
C SER A 45 -10.61 12.31 0.33
N TRP A 46 -9.33 12.20 0.66
CA TRP A 46 -8.57 13.23 1.38
C TRP A 46 -8.77 14.64 0.86
N THR A 47 -8.83 14.79 -0.47
CA THR A 47 -8.99 16.08 -1.14
C THR A 47 -10.27 16.79 -0.70
N LYS A 48 -11.33 16.05 -0.39
CA LYS A 48 -12.59 16.59 0.14
C LYS A 48 -12.63 16.61 1.67
N GLU A 49 -11.96 15.69 2.36
CA GLU A 49 -11.94 15.61 3.82
C GLU A 49 -11.21 16.80 4.47
N VAL A 50 -10.12 17.28 3.84
CA VAL A 50 -9.38 18.47 4.30
C VAL A 50 -10.21 19.75 4.17
N GLU A 51 -11.02 19.89 3.11
CA GLU A 51 -11.93 21.04 2.93
C GLU A 51 -13.04 21.12 3.98
N ILE A 52 -13.48 19.97 4.52
CA ILE A 52 -14.61 19.88 5.45
C ILE A 52 -14.13 19.86 6.92
N GLY A 53 -12.82 19.97 7.17
CA GLY A 53 -12.24 19.90 8.52
C GLY A 53 -12.28 18.49 9.13
N GLY A 54 -12.49 17.46 8.31
CA GLY A 54 -12.50 16.06 8.71
C GLY A 54 -11.09 15.55 8.98
N ARG A 55 -10.83 15.06 10.20
CA ARG A 55 -9.56 14.42 10.59
C ARG A 55 -9.47 12.93 10.24
N LEU A 56 -10.49 12.39 9.60
CA LEU A 56 -10.49 11.01 9.14
C LEU A 56 -9.80 10.98 7.79
N HIS A 57 -8.83 10.08 7.65
CA HIS A 57 -8.08 9.87 6.41
C HIS A 57 -8.61 8.59 5.77
N THR A 58 -9.70 8.66 4.99
CA THR A 58 -10.41 7.45 4.53
C THR A 58 -9.51 6.52 3.71
N THR A 59 -8.66 7.09 2.85
CA THR A 59 -7.66 6.35 2.07
C THR A 59 -6.64 5.64 2.97
N SER A 60 -6.20 6.26 4.06
CA SER A 60 -5.31 5.63 5.04
C SER A 60 -6.04 4.55 5.86
N LEU A 61 -7.32 4.77 6.18
CA LEU A 61 -8.18 3.81 6.88
C LEU A 61 -8.36 2.51 6.07
N ILE A 62 -8.38 2.62 4.73
CA ILE A 62 -8.50 1.46 3.84
C ILE A 62 -7.13 0.85 3.53
N SER A 63 -6.16 1.68 3.14
CA SER A 63 -4.86 1.19 2.66
C SER A 63 -3.99 0.62 3.77
N LEU A 64 -3.99 1.19 4.99
CA LEU A 64 -3.11 0.73 6.07
C LEU A 64 -3.47 -0.70 6.54
N PRO A 65 -4.75 -1.05 6.83
CA PRO A 65 -5.12 -2.43 7.14
C PRO A 65 -4.80 -3.40 6.01
N LEU A 66 -5.01 -3.00 4.75
CA LEU A 66 -4.69 -3.83 3.59
C LEU A 66 -3.18 -4.06 3.46
N LEU A 67 -2.35 -3.04 3.66
CA LEU A 67 -0.90 -3.16 3.68
C LEU A 67 -0.43 -4.10 4.79
N LEU A 68 -0.98 -3.97 6.00
CA LEU A 68 -0.65 -4.85 7.12
C LEU A 68 -1.07 -6.30 6.86
N LEU A 69 -2.26 -6.52 6.28
CA LEU A 69 -2.72 -7.85 5.90
C LEU A 69 -1.80 -8.47 4.84
N CYS A 70 -1.48 -7.72 3.78
CA CYS A 70 -0.59 -8.19 2.73
C CYS A 70 0.81 -8.49 3.26
N LEU A 71 1.35 -7.62 4.13
CA LEU A 71 2.64 -7.82 4.79
C LEU A 71 2.65 -9.10 5.62
N TYR A 72 1.64 -9.27 6.50
CA TYR A 72 1.52 -10.44 7.35
C TYR A 72 1.46 -11.74 6.52
N GLN A 73 0.62 -11.77 5.49
CA GLN A 73 0.45 -12.96 4.65
C GLN A 73 1.69 -13.24 3.80
N THR A 74 2.38 -12.20 3.33
CA THR A 74 3.67 -12.34 2.62
C THR A 74 4.73 -12.95 3.52
N VAL A 75 4.91 -12.40 4.72
CA VAL A 75 5.88 -12.91 5.70
C VAL A 75 5.54 -14.36 6.04
N ARG A 76 4.27 -14.67 6.33
CA ARG A 76 3.81 -16.03 6.63
C ARG A 76 4.06 -17.00 5.46
N GLY A 77 3.95 -16.55 4.22
CA GLY A 77 4.15 -17.37 3.03
C GLY A 77 5.63 -17.60 2.67
N LEU A 78 6.49 -16.62 2.94
CA LEU A 78 7.86 -16.59 2.45
C LEU A 78 8.95 -16.75 3.51
N LYS A 79 8.64 -16.62 4.81
CA LYS A 79 9.66 -16.62 5.89
C LYS A 79 10.57 -17.85 5.89
N GLU A 80 10.08 -19.03 5.50
CA GLU A 80 10.93 -20.25 5.41
C GLU A 80 11.95 -20.18 4.26
N ARG A 81 11.66 -19.45 3.18
CA ARG A 81 12.55 -19.30 2.00
C ARG A 81 13.38 -18.02 2.05
N VAL A 82 12.78 -16.94 2.56
CA VAL A 82 13.38 -15.61 2.71
C VAL A 82 13.14 -15.14 4.14
N PRO A 83 14.01 -15.51 5.11
CA PRO A 83 13.83 -15.20 6.53
C PRO A 83 13.78 -13.70 6.82
N GLN A 84 14.45 -12.91 5.99
CA GLN A 84 14.58 -11.45 6.12
C GLN A 84 13.46 -10.69 5.39
N ILE A 85 12.44 -11.37 4.83
CA ILE A 85 11.43 -10.73 3.96
C ILE A 85 10.72 -9.56 4.63
N LEU A 86 10.45 -9.63 5.93
CA LEU A 86 9.87 -8.51 6.68
C LEU A 86 10.78 -7.28 6.64
N PHE A 87 12.07 -7.46 6.96
CA PHE A 87 13.04 -6.36 6.97
C PHE A 87 13.24 -5.77 5.56
N ILE A 88 13.31 -6.63 4.54
CA ILE A 88 13.41 -6.22 3.14
C ILE A 88 12.20 -5.35 2.77
N LEU A 89 10.98 -5.80 3.08
CA LEU A 89 9.77 -5.03 2.76
C LEU A 89 9.72 -3.70 3.50
N LEU A 90 10.14 -3.64 4.77
CA LEU A 90 10.22 -2.37 5.51
C LEU A 90 11.21 -1.38 4.87
N ILE A 91 12.40 -1.85 4.48
CA ILE A 91 13.38 -1.02 3.76
C ILE A 91 12.81 -0.54 2.43
N VAL A 92 12.25 -1.45 1.64
CA VAL A 92 11.71 -1.13 0.31
C VAL A 92 10.58 -0.10 0.43
N THR A 93 9.68 -0.26 1.41
CA THR A 93 8.61 0.69 1.67
C THR A 93 9.14 2.05 2.11
N GLY A 94 10.17 2.09 2.96
CA GLY A 94 10.86 3.32 3.33
C GLY A 94 11.47 4.05 2.12
N ILE A 95 12.21 3.32 1.29
CA ILE A 95 12.79 3.87 0.04
C ILE A 95 11.68 4.36 -0.88
N TRP A 96 10.63 3.55 -1.08
CA TRP A 96 9.50 3.87 -1.94
C TRP A 96 8.80 5.16 -1.52
N THR A 97 8.57 5.34 -0.22
CA THR A 97 7.90 6.53 0.33
C THR A 97 8.67 7.82 0.04
N VAL A 98 10.00 7.74 -0.10
CA VAL A 98 10.86 8.89 -0.43
C VAL A 98 11.03 9.08 -1.93
N VAL A 99 11.13 7.98 -2.69
CA VAL A 99 11.46 7.99 -4.11
C VAL A 99 10.23 8.19 -4.98
N TYR A 100 9.12 7.50 -4.69
CA TYR A 100 7.93 7.50 -5.54
C TYR A 100 7.29 8.88 -5.73
N PRO A 101 7.13 9.73 -4.69
CA PRO A 101 6.62 11.08 -4.88
C PRO A 101 7.47 11.91 -5.85
N LYS A 102 8.80 11.80 -5.76
CA LYS A 102 9.73 12.54 -6.65
C LYS A 102 9.66 12.10 -8.11
N ILE A 103 9.34 10.83 -8.36
CA ILE A 103 9.20 10.29 -9.71
C ILE A 103 7.84 10.66 -10.33
N THR A 104 6.83 10.84 -9.49
CA THR A 104 5.43 11.06 -9.91
C THR A 104 4.96 12.50 -9.82
N GLU A 105 5.80 13.38 -9.28
CA GLU A 105 5.60 14.83 -9.27
C GLU A 105 5.41 15.35 -10.71
N GLY A 106 4.27 16.01 -10.96
CA GLY A 106 3.92 16.56 -12.27
C GLY A 106 3.31 15.58 -13.28
N ILE A 107 3.19 14.30 -12.95
CA ILE A 107 2.46 13.31 -13.78
C ILE A 107 0.96 13.32 -13.48
N PHE A 108 0.60 13.65 -12.23
CA PHE A 108 -0.77 13.61 -11.72
C PHE A 108 -1.30 15.00 -11.39
#